data_AF-A0A661XJA8-F1
#
_entry.id   AF-A0A661XJA8-F1
#
_cell.length_a   1.000
_cell.length_b   1.000
_cell.length_c   1.000
_cell.angle_alpha   90.00
_cell.angle_beta   90.00
_cell.angle_gamma   90.00
#
_symmetry.space_group_name_H-M   'P 1'
#
loop_
_entity.id
_entity.type
_entity.pdbx_description
1 polymer ?
#
loop_
_entity_poly.entity_id
_entity_poly.type
_entity_poly.pdbx_seq_one_letter_code
_entity_poly.pdbx_strand_id
1 'polypeptide(L)'
;RMGDHPKSTVKRWRRIQLVKHLIEKHDIDRKAIDFDDEGNIVTLKVAGKGIDTALSSLDNGIPFMTDGCPGTDGEVGCTRPYGSYRPTEEFRDFPFLPNGMDIRQIREELALEEIVR
;
A
#
# COMPACT_ATOMS: atom_id res chain seq x y z
N ARG A 1 14.06 18.47 -11.79
CA ARG A 1 14.72 17.17 -11.49
C ARG A 1 13.77 16.35 -10.64
N MET A 2 13.93 15.02 -10.56
CA MET A 2 13.00 14.14 -9.81
C MET A 2 12.83 14.55 -8.33
N GLY A 3 13.88 15.13 -7.71
CA GLY A 3 13.82 15.65 -6.34
C GLY A 3 13.10 17.00 -6.17
N ASP A 4 12.75 17.69 -7.26
CA ASP A 4 11.99 18.95 -7.22
C ASP A 4 10.47 18.70 -7.33
N HIS A 5 10.06 17.47 -7.65
CA HIS A 5 8.65 17.10 -7.68
C HIS A 5 8.14 16.89 -6.25
N PRO A 6 6.92 17.36 -5.94
CA PRO A 6 6.31 17.11 -4.65
C PRO A 6 6.16 15.60 -4.44
N LYS A 7 6.42 15.15 -3.21
CA LYS A 7 6.15 13.76 -2.83
C LYS A 7 4.66 13.49 -2.94
N SER A 8 4.30 12.26 -3.29
CA SER A 8 2.91 11.82 -3.23
C SER A 8 2.37 11.96 -1.82
N THR A 9 1.07 12.25 -1.70
CA THR A 9 0.38 12.22 -0.40
C THR A 9 0.47 10.83 0.21
N VAL A 10 0.39 10.75 1.55
CA VAL A 10 0.39 9.45 2.25
C VAL A 10 -0.82 8.61 1.82
N LYS A 11 -2.01 9.23 1.70
CA LYS A 11 -3.21 8.58 1.15
C LYS A 11 -2.98 7.91 -0.20
N ARG A 12 -2.41 8.63 -1.17
CA ARG A 12 -2.08 8.06 -2.49
C ARG A 12 -1.12 6.89 -2.36
N TRP A 13 -0.11 7.02 -1.49
CA TRP A 13 0.88 5.97 -1.24
C TRP A 13 0.26 4.69 -0.66
N ARG A 14 -0.59 4.80 0.37
CA ARG A 14 -1.31 3.67 0.96
C ARG A 14 -2.16 2.93 -0.04
N ARG A 15 -2.87 3.66 -0.91
CA ARG A 15 -3.70 3.06 -1.97
C ARG A 15 -2.87 2.26 -2.96
N ILE A 16 -1.71 2.79 -3.37
CA ILE A 16 -0.78 2.09 -4.25
C ILE A 16 -0.24 0.82 -3.58
N GLN A 17 0.16 0.90 -2.31
CA GLN A 17 0.66 -0.26 -1.55
C GLN A 17 -0.36 -1.41 -1.51
N LEU A 18 -1.60 -1.11 -1.12
CA LEU A 18 -2.66 -2.12 -1.08
C LEU A 18 -2.95 -2.69 -2.48
N VAL A 19 -3.14 -1.83 -3.49
CA VAL A 19 -3.49 -2.28 -4.84
C VAL A 19 -2.37 -3.08 -5.49
N LYS A 20 -1.10 -2.70 -5.28
CA LYS A 20 0.06 -3.50 -5.71
C LYS A 20 0.00 -4.91 -5.13
N HIS A 21 -0.20 -5.02 -3.80
CA HIS A 21 -0.29 -6.32 -3.15
C HIS A 21 -1.44 -7.17 -3.69
N LEU A 22 -2.60 -6.55 -3.94
CA LEU A 22 -3.75 -7.25 -4.52
C LEU A 22 -3.49 -7.74 -5.95
N ILE A 23 -2.77 -6.98 -6.77
CA ILE A 23 -2.34 -7.43 -8.11
C ILE A 23 -1.39 -8.62 -7.97
N GLU A 24 -0.38 -8.51 -7.11
CA GLU A 24 0.70 -9.51 -7.00
C GLU A 24 0.27 -10.83 -6.33
N LYS A 25 -0.64 -10.76 -5.36
CA LYS A 25 -1.01 -11.91 -4.52
C LYS A 25 -2.42 -12.42 -4.77
N HIS A 26 -3.27 -11.62 -5.40
CA HIS A 26 -4.70 -11.91 -5.56
C HIS A 26 -5.22 -11.72 -7.00
N ASP A 27 -4.31 -11.51 -7.97
CA ASP A 27 -4.60 -11.49 -9.42
C ASP A 27 -5.72 -10.51 -9.82
N ILE A 28 -5.74 -9.33 -9.18
CA ILE A 28 -6.68 -8.26 -9.54
C ILE A 28 -6.36 -7.72 -10.94
N ASP A 29 -7.35 -7.78 -11.83
CA ASP A 29 -7.25 -7.26 -13.21
C ASP A 29 -7.09 -5.73 -13.21
N ARG A 30 -6.27 -5.20 -14.11
CA ARG A 30 -6.13 -3.76 -14.38
C ARG A 30 -7.47 -3.04 -14.58
N LYS A 31 -8.48 -3.70 -15.16
CA LYS A 31 -9.84 -3.16 -15.40
C LYS A 31 -10.63 -2.93 -14.10
N ALA A 32 -10.21 -3.55 -13.00
CA ALA A 32 -10.78 -3.31 -11.69
C ALA A 32 -10.34 -1.99 -11.07
N ILE A 33 -9.37 -1.29 -11.67
CA ILE A 33 -8.77 -0.08 -11.08
C ILE A 33 -9.04 1.12 -12.00
N ASP A 34 -9.77 2.11 -11.49
CA ASP A 34 -9.98 3.38 -12.18
C ASP A 34 -9.14 4.49 -11.54
N PHE A 35 -8.68 5.40 -12.38
CA PHE A 35 -7.82 6.52 -12.02
C PHE A 35 -8.47 7.83 -12.44
N ASP A 36 -8.26 8.90 -11.66
CA ASP A 36 -8.57 10.26 -12.10
C ASP A 36 -7.48 10.81 -13.06
N ASP A 37 -7.68 12.05 -13.55
CA ASP A 37 -6.76 12.73 -14.47
C ASP A 37 -5.37 12.99 -13.86
N GLU A 38 -5.26 13.00 -12.54
CA GLU A 38 -3.99 13.11 -11.80
C GLU A 38 -3.37 11.73 -11.51
N GLY A 39 -4.01 10.65 -11.94
CA GLY A 39 -3.60 9.27 -11.74
C GLY A 39 -3.80 8.76 -10.31
N ASN A 40 -4.64 9.38 -9.49
CA ASN A 40 -5.02 8.84 -8.18
C ASN A 40 -5.98 7.66 -8.38
N ILE A 41 -5.84 6.64 -7.54
CA ILE A 41 -6.80 5.53 -7.51
C ILE A 41 -8.10 6.05 -6.89
N VAL A 42 -9.16 6.07 -7.69
CA VAL A 42 -10.50 6.54 -7.29
C VAL A 42 -11.52 5.42 -7.22
N THR A 43 -11.26 4.28 -7.86
CA THR A 43 -12.11 3.10 -7.73
C THR A 43 -11.30 1.81 -7.80
N LEU A 44 -11.60 0.90 -6.89
CA LEU A 44 -11.16 -0.49 -6.86
C LEU A 44 -12.44 -1.36 -6.86
N LYS A 45 -12.73 -1.96 -8.01
CA LYS A 45 -13.92 -2.80 -8.26
C LYS A 45 -13.66 -4.19 -7.68
N VAL A 46 -14.04 -4.39 -6.43
CA VAL A 46 -13.88 -5.66 -5.73
C VAL A 46 -15.20 -6.02 -5.08
N ALA A 47 -15.69 -7.23 -5.33
CA ALA A 47 -16.98 -7.70 -4.82
C ALA A 47 -16.83 -9.02 -4.09
N GLY A 48 -17.66 -9.24 -3.07
CA GLY A 48 -17.66 -10.45 -2.24
C GLY A 48 -16.26 -10.75 -1.70
N LYS A 49 -15.70 -11.89 -2.11
CA LYS A 49 -14.37 -12.35 -1.69
C LYS A 49 -13.26 -11.32 -1.91
N GLY A 50 -13.34 -10.47 -2.93
CA GLY A 50 -12.33 -9.45 -3.19
C GLY A 50 -12.26 -8.37 -2.11
N ILE A 51 -13.41 -7.99 -1.51
CA ILE A 51 -13.46 -7.04 -0.40
C ILE A 51 -12.84 -7.67 0.85
N ASP A 52 -13.22 -8.90 1.16
CA ASP A 52 -12.67 -9.64 2.31
C ASP A 52 -11.15 -9.80 2.19
N THR A 53 -10.66 -10.07 0.99
CA THR A 53 -9.22 -10.10 0.70
C THR A 53 -8.57 -8.74 0.95
N ALA A 54 -9.12 -7.64 0.43
CA ALA A 54 -8.57 -6.31 0.66
C ALA A 54 -8.54 -5.92 2.15
N LEU A 55 -9.60 -6.24 2.89
CA LEU A 55 -9.68 -6.02 4.33
C LEU A 55 -8.66 -6.88 5.10
N SER A 56 -8.55 -8.16 4.76
CA SER A 56 -7.57 -9.07 5.36
C SER A 56 -6.12 -8.63 5.10
N SER A 57 -5.80 -8.22 3.86
CA SER A 57 -4.50 -7.64 3.51
C SER A 57 -4.22 -6.35 4.28
N LEU A 58 -5.24 -5.52 4.51
CA LEU A 58 -5.08 -4.34 5.33
C LEU A 58 -4.78 -4.69 6.79
N ASP A 59 -5.53 -5.62 7.37
CA ASP A 59 -5.43 -5.98 8.79
C ASP A 59 -4.13 -6.71 9.13
N ASN A 60 -3.56 -7.45 8.17
CA ASN A 60 -2.29 -8.14 8.37
C ASN A 60 -1.06 -7.22 8.18
N GLY A 61 -1.21 -6.03 7.61
CA GLY A 61 -0.13 -5.04 7.49
C GLY A 61 0.95 -5.33 6.45
N ILE A 62 0.96 -6.52 5.83
CA ILE A 62 1.97 -6.96 4.86
C ILE A 62 2.10 -6.00 3.65
N PRO A 63 1.00 -5.48 3.05
CA PRO A 63 1.10 -4.57 1.91
C PRO A 63 1.88 -3.28 2.18
N PHE A 64 2.00 -2.88 3.45
CA PHE A 64 2.61 -1.60 3.85
C PHE A 64 4.06 -1.74 4.28
N MET A 65 4.57 -2.97 4.31
CA MET A 65 5.99 -3.22 4.58
C MET A 65 6.87 -2.77 3.41
N THR A 66 8.15 -2.54 3.68
CA THR A 66 9.14 -2.26 2.64
C THR A 66 9.29 -3.48 1.72
N ASP A 67 9.14 -3.27 0.41
CA ASP A 67 9.52 -4.25 -0.60
C ASP A 67 11.03 -4.29 -0.75
N GLY A 68 11.61 -5.50 -0.81
CA GLY A 68 13.04 -5.67 -0.96
C GLY A 68 13.40 -7.00 -1.59
N CYS A 69 14.71 -7.25 -1.74
CA CYS A 69 15.17 -8.52 -2.26
C CYS A 69 14.70 -9.67 -1.37
N PRO A 70 14.17 -10.76 -1.95
CA PRO A 70 13.81 -11.93 -1.17
C PRO A 70 15.06 -12.49 -0.50
N GLY A 71 14.90 -12.84 0.77
CA GLY A 71 15.84 -13.61 1.56
C GLY A 71 15.77 -15.09 1.17
N THR A 72 16.54 -15.89 1.89
CA THR A 72 16.67 -17.34 1.62
C THR A 72 15.38 -18.13 1.85
N ASP A 73 14.45 -17.58 2.62
CA ASP A 73 13.12 -18.12 2.92
C ASP A 73 12.02 -17.58 1.98
N GLY A 74 12.37 -16.70 1.04
CA GLY A 74 11.42 -16.06 0.12
C GLY A 74 10.73 -14.83 0.69
N GLU A 75 10.90 -14.54 1.98
CA GLU A 75 10.44 -13.31 2.63
C GLU A 75 11.41 -12.16 2.37
N VAL A 76 11.00 -10.90 2.59
CA VAL A 76 11.89 -9.75 2.32
C VAL A 76 13.09 -9.78 3.28
N GLY A 77 14.26 -10.14 2.77
CA GLY A 77 15.50 -10.26 3.56
C GLY A 77 16.33 -8.97 3.61
N CYS A 78 16.05 -8.02 2.71
CA CYS A 78 16.72 -6.73 2.68
C CYS A 78 15.69 -5.61 2.80
N THR A 79 15.63 -4.95 3.96
CA THR A 79 14.86 -3.72 4.13
C THR A 79 15.80 -2.52 3.99
N ARG A 80 15.39 -1.53 3.20
CA ARG A 80 16.07 -0.24 3.13
C ARG A 80 15.17 0.83 3.75
N PRO A 81 15.11 0.92 5.09
CA PRO A 81 14.29 1.93 5.74
C PRO A 81 14.70 3.32 5.26
N TYR A 82 13.71 4.22 5.13
CA TYR A 82 13.94 5.60 4.70
C TYR A 82 14.50 5.72 3.26
N GLY A 83 14.32 4.70 2.40
CA GLY A 83 14.71 4.78 0.99
C GLY A 83 13.92 5.83 0.20
N SER A 84 12.66 6.05 0.59
CA SER A 84 11.71 6.94 -0.09
C SER A 84 11.30 8.17 0.73
N TYR A 85 11.79 8.29 1.97
CA TYR A 85 11.39 9.32 2.94
C TYR A 85 12.50 9.56 3.97
N ARG A 86 12.42 10.65 4.73
CA ARG A 86 13.40 11.03 5.75
C ARG A 86 13.07 10.36 7.08
N PRO A 87 14.06 10.09 7.94
CA PRO A 87 13.82 9.54 9.28
C PRO A 87 12.91 10.38 10.19
N THR A 88 12.74 11.67 9.90
CA THR A 88 11.86 12.58 10.64
C THR A 88 10.45 12.67 10.06
N GLU A 89 10.18 11.98 8.96
CA GLU A 89 8.84 11.88 8.35
C GLU A 89 8.14 10.59 8.82
N GLU A 90 6.83 10.56 8.70
CA GLU A 90 6.04 9.35 8.96
C GLU A 90 6.48 8.18 8.05
N PHE A 91 6.35 6.96 8.57
CA PHE A 91 6.65 5.73 7.84
C PHE A 91 5.76 5.62 6.59
N ARG A 92 6.36 5.74 5.41
CA ARG A 92 5.66 5.43 4.15
C ARG A 92 5.69 3.95 3.84
N ASP A 93 6.75 3.26 4.25
CA ASP A 93 6.92 1.83 4.15
C ASP A 93 7.61 1.34 5.42
N PHE A 94 7.03 0.31 6.02
CA PHE A 94 7.44 -0.20 7.31
C PHE A 94 8.52 -1.27 7.12
N PRO A 95 9.73 -1.10 7.69
CA PRO A 95 10.77 -2.13 7.61
C PRO A 95 10.49 -3.32 8.56
N PHE A 96 9.32 -3.34 9.18
CA PHE A 96 8.82 -4.33 10.13
C PHE A 96 7.31 -4.50 9.95
N LEU A 97 6.74 -5.57 10.52
CA LEU A 97 5.30 -5.77 10.51
C LEU A 97 4.59 -4.67 11.32
N PRO A 98 3.65 -3.90 10.72
CA PRO A 98 2.94 -2.86 11.45
C PRO A 98 2.16 -3.43 12.63
N ASN A 99 2.24 -2.78 13.78
CA ASN A 99 1.48 -3.17 14.97
C ASN A 99 0.04 -2.63 14.92
N GLY A 100 -0.81 -3.00 15.89
CA GLY A 100 -2.21 -2.59 15.88
C GLY A 100 -2.46 -1.07 15.91
N MET A 101 -1.54 -0.25 16.43
CA MET A 101 -1.63 1.22 16.32
C MET A 101 -1.32 1.68 14.91
N ASP A 102 -0.27 1.13 14.30
CA ASP A 102 0.14 1.44 12.93
C ASP A 102 -0.99 1.06 11.94
N ILE A 103 -1.62 -0.11 12.11
CA ILE A 103 -2.75 -0.56 11.27
C ILE A 103 -3.94 0.41 11.36
N ARG A 104 -4.25 0.94 12.56
CA ARG A 104 -5.32 1.94 12.70
C ARG A 104 -5.01 3.21 11.93
N GLN A 105 -3.78 3.71 12.06
CA GLN A 105 -3.34 4.88 11.30
C GLN A 105 -3.36 4.63 9.79
N ILE A 106 -2.84 3.49 9.33
CA ILE A 106 -2.86 3.10 7.91
C ILE A 106 -4.29 3.07 7.37
N ARG A 107 -5.25 2.56 8.14
CA ARG A 107 -6.67 2.50 7.75
C ARG A 107 -7.25 3.90 7.51
N GLU A 108 -6.98 4.82 8.43
CA GLU A 108 -7.41 6.22 8.33
C GLU A 108 -6.75 6.92 7.12
N GLU A 109 -5.44 6.72 6.93
CA GLU A 109 -4.69 7.29 5.82
C GLU A 109 -5.15 6.78 4.46
N LEU A 110 -5.45 5.48 4.36
CA LEU A 110 -5.89 4.82 3.13
C LEU A 110 -7.29 5.27 2.70
N ALA A 111 -8.21 5.39 3.67
CA ALA A 111 -9.63 5.61 3.46
C ALA A 111 -10.21 4.66 2.40
N LEU A 112 -10.19 3.36 2.70
CA LEU A 112 -10.49 2.28 1.74
C LEU A 112 -11.93 2.39 1.20
N GLU A 113 -12.86 2.76 2.06
CA GLU A 113 -14.27 2.99 1.77
C GLU A 113 -14.51 4.05 0.69
N GLU A 114 -13.59 4.99 0.53
CA GLU A 114 -13.69 6.01 -0.53
C GLU A 114 -13.52 5.39 -1.93
N ILE A 115 -12.75 4.30 -2.05
CA ILE A 115 -12.35 3.71 -3.34
C ILE A 115 -12.95 2.34 -3.64
N VAL A 116 -13.36 1.57 -2.64
CA VAL A 116 -13.93 0.23 -2.88
C VAL A 116 -15.37 0.34 -3.38
N ARG A 117 -15.69 -0.39 -4.46
CA ARG A 117 -17.01 -0.48 -5.07
C ARG A 117 -17.33 -1.92 -5.45
#